data_AF-A0A0F9K9F1-F1
#
_entry.id   AF-A0A0F9K9F1-F1
#
_cell.length_a   1.000
_cell.length_b   1.000
_cell.length_c   1.000
_cell.angle_alpha   90.00
_cell.angle_beta   90.00
_cell.angle_gamma   90.00
#
_symmetry.space_group_name_H-M   'P 1'
#
loop_
_entity.id
_entity.type
_entity.pdbx_description
1 polymer ?
#
loop_
_entity_poly.entity_id
_entity_poly.type
_entity_poly.pdbx_seq_one_letter_code
_entity_poly.pdbx_strand_id
1 'polypeptide(L)' 'KEHLVKIELSEVLPADLILFRGKLYPNHLTIATEYGIIHCDANFGKVVEHGLDAKWKAKRLCAFRFPLFVG' A
#
# COMPACT_ATOMS: atom_id res chain seq x y z
N LYS A 1 -15.03 14.08 -4.07
CA LYS A 1 -15.41 13.21 -2.92
C LYS A 1 -14.18 12.37 -2.61
N GLU A 2 -13.62 12.47 -1.41
CA GLU A 2 -12.49 11.63 -1.02
C GLU A 2 -13.04 10.26 -0.62
N HIS A 3 -12.53 9.20 -1.24
CA HIS A 3 -12.99 7.82 -1.02
C HIS A 3 -12.12 7.06 -0.01
N LEU A 4 -11.04 7.71 0.47
CA LEU A 4 -10.01 7.17 1.33
C LEU A 4 -9.52 8.27 2.27
N VAL A 5 -9.24 7.91 3.52
CA VAL A 5 -8.65 8.79 4.54
C VAL A 5 -7.17 8.47 4.66
N LYS A 6 -6.30 9.48 4.63
CA LYS A 6 -4.87 9.29 4.84
C LYS A 6 -4.61 8.94 6.31
N ILE A 7 -3.75 7.95 6.56
CA ILE A 7 -3.33 7.53 7.91
C ILE A 7 -1.81 7.57 8.04
N GLU A 8 -1.31 7.48 9.28
CA GLU A 8 0.13 7.32 9.52
C GLU A 8 0.59 5.91 9.17
N LEU A 9 1.82 5.77 8.66
CA LEU A 9 2.36 4.46 8.26
C LEU A 9 2.50 3.49 9.44
N SER A 10 2.68 4.01 10.65
CA SER A 10 2.74 3.21 11.89
C SER A 10 1.38 2.67 12.33
N GLU A 11 0.28 3.18 11.77
CA GLU A 11 -1.10 2.78 12.11
C GLU A 11 -1.70 1.82 11.08
N VAL A 12 -0.90 1.39 10.10
CA VAL A 12 -1.33 0.47 9.05
C VAL A 12 -1.74 -0.86 9.68
N LEU A 13 -2.93 -1.30 9.30
CA LEU A 13 -3.51 -2.59 9.63
C LEU A 13 -3.82 -3.36 8.34
N PRO A 14 -4.09 -4.68 8.42
CA PRO A 14 -4.61 -5.41 7.28
C PRO A 14 -5.82 -4.72 6.64
N ALA A 15 -5.90 -4.79 5.32
CA ALA A 15 -6.86 -4.10 4.44
C ALA A 15 -6.65 -2.59 4.20
N ASP A 16 -5.67 -1.95 4.85
CA ASP A 16 -5.26 -0.60 4.46
C ASP A 16 -4.53 -0.58 3.12
N LEU A 17 -4.50 0.59 2.50
CA LEU A 17 -3.85 0.81 1.22
C LEU A 17 -2.51 1.49 1.42
N ILE A 18 -1.45 0.91 0.83
CA ILE A 18 -0.11 1.51 0.81
C ILE A 18 0.18 1.95 -0.63
N LEU A 19 0.39 3.25 -0.81
CA LEU A 19 0.78 3.87 -2.07
C LEU A 19 2.29 4.10 -2.08
N PHE A 20 2.96 3.50 -3.06
CA PHE A 20 4.37 3.72 -3.36
C PHE A 20 4.51 4.83 -4.39
N ARG A 21 5.06 5.97 -3.97
CA ARG A 21 5.35 7.09 -4.87
C ARG A 21 6.74 6.97 -5.47
N GLY A 22 6.79 6.75 -6.78
CA GLY A 22 8.02 6.78 -7.58
C GLY A 22 8.35 8.19 -8.09
N LYS A 23 9.50 8.35 -8.75
CA LYS A 23 9.87 9.61 -9.45
C LYS A 23 9.15 9.78 -10.80
N LEU A 24 8.73 8.66 -11.42
CA LEU A 24 8.04 8.64 -12.72
C LEU A 24 6.80 7.76 -12.56
N TYR A 25 5.67 8.26 -13.02
CA TYR A 25 4.36 7.60 -12.95
C TYR A 25 4.35 6.29 -13.74
N PRO A 26 3.57 5.28 -13.33
CA PRO A 26 2.53 5.32 -12.30
C PRO A 26 3.02 5.04 -10.86
N ASN A 27 2.32 5.65 -9.89
CA ASN A 27 2.45 5.29 -8.48
C ASN A 27 1.84 3.90 -8.26
N HIS A 28 2.51 3.05 -7.51
CA HIS A 28 2.14 1.65 -7.33
C HIS A 28 1.30 1.48 -6.06
N LEU A 29 0.16 0.78 -6.12
CA LEU A 29 -0.78 0.64 -5.00
C LEU A 29 -0.83 -0.81 -4.53
N THR A 30 -0.86 -1.02 -3.23
CA THR A 30 -0.97 -2.34 -2.61
C THR A 30 -1.97 -2.33 -1.47
N ILE A 31 -2.44 -3.52 -1.08
CA ILE A 31 -3.24 -3.73 0.12
C ILE A 31 -2.34 -4.35 1.19
N ALA A 32 -2.38 -3.83 2.41
CA ALA A 32 -1.66 -4.40 3.55
C ALA A 32 -2.30 -5.72 3.98
N THR A 33 -1.46 -6.70 4.30
CA THR A 33 -1.87 -8.00 4.84
C THR A 33 -1.13 -8.28 6.14
N GLU A 34 -1.45 -9.37 6.82
CA GLU A 34 -0.70 -9.80 8.01
C GLU A 34 0.75 -10.19 7.67
N TYR A 35 1.03 -10.61 6.43
CA TYR A 35 2.37 -10.97 5.97
C TYR A 35 3.16 -9.77 5.42
N GLY A 36 2.47 -8.78 4.84
CA GLY A 36 3.09 -7.59 4.27
C GLY A 36 2.15 -6.87 3.33
N ILE A 37 2.27 -7.16 2.03
CA ILE A 37 1.48 -6.53 0.98
C ILE A 37 1.04 -7.53 -0.09
N ILE A 38 -0.19 -7.35 -0.57
CA ILE A 38 -0.73 -8.02 -1.76
C ILE A 38 -1.05 -7.00 -2.85
N HIS A 39 -0.63 -7.29 -4.08
CA HIS A 39 -0.87 -6.42 -5.23
C HIS A 39 -0.65 -7.10 -6.57
N CYS A 40 -1.13 -6.47 -7.65
CA CYS A 40 -0.73 -6.81 -9.01
C CYS A 40 0.70 -6.31 -9.24
N ASP A 41 1.66 -7.22 -9.47
CA ASP A 41 3.04 -6.84 -9.77
C ASP A 41 3.30 -6.85 -11.28
N ALA A 42 3.83 -5.75 -11.80
CA ALA A 42 4.09 -5.59 -13.23
C ALA A 42 5.24 -6.47 -13.75
N ASN A 43 6.22 -6.83 -12.90
CA ASN A 43 7.35 -7.69 -13.29
C ASN A 43 6.92 -9.16 -13.33
N PHE A 44 6.04 -9.58 -12.42
CA PHE A 44 5.53 -10.95 -12.37
C PHE A 44 4.28 -11.17 -13.24
N GLY A 45 3.58 -10.11 -13.65
CA GLY A 45 2.38 -10.18 -14.48
C GLY A 45 1.18 -10.84 -13.80
N LYS A 46 1.16 -10.88 -12.45
CA LYS A 46 0.12 -11.53 -11.65
C LYS A 46 -0.04 -10.86 -10.28
N VAL A 47 -1.07 -11.27 -9.54
CA VAL A 47 -1.21 -10.93 -8.13
C VAL A 47 -0.18 -11.71 -7.32
N VAL A 48 0.56 -11.00 -6.49
CA VAL A 48 1.56 -11.57 -5.58
C VAL A 48 1.35 -11.02 -4.18
N GLU A 49 1.71 -11.82 -3.19
CA GLU A 49 1.82 -11.41 -1.80
C GLU A 49 3.27 -11.61 -1.35
N HIS A 50 3.86 -10.58 -0.75
CA HIS A 50 5.19 -10.66 -0.17
C HIS A 50 5.37 -9.69 1.01
N GLY A 51 6.42 -9.89 1.80
CA GLY A 51 6.76 -8.99 2.90
C GLY A 51 7.09 -7.57 2.42
N LEU A 52 6.88 -6.59 3.28
CA LEU A 52 7.29 -5.21 3.02
C LEU A 52 8.78 -5.02 3.36
N ASP A 53 9.65 -5.42 2.43
CA ASP A 53 11.11 -5.42 2.63
C ASP A 53 11.74 -4.01 2.62
N ALA A 54 13.06 -3.96 2.87
CA ALA A 54 13.81 -2.71 2.91
C ALA A 54 13.79 -1.91 1.59
N LYS A 55 13.72 -2.59 0.43
CA LYS A 55 13.67 -1.94 -0.89
C LYS A 55 12.35 -1.21 -1.08
N TRP A 56 11.25 -1.80 -0.61
CA TRP A 56 9.93 -1.17 -0.64
C TRP A 56 9.81 -0.03 0.38
N LYS A 57 10.36 -0.22 1.59
CA LYS A 57 10.41 0.82 2.63
C LYS A 57 11.26 2.04 2.25
N ALA A 58 12.25 1.87 1.37
CA ALA A 58 13.07 2.97 0.87
C ALA A 58 12.32 3.92 -0.09
N LYS A 59 11.15 3.51 -0.59
CA LYS A 59 10.30 4.38 -1.43
C LYS A 59 9.53 5.37 -0.56
N ARG A 60 9.06 6.46 -1.17
CA ARG A 60 8.15 7.38 -0.49
C ARG A 60 6.77 6.71 -0.37
N LEU A 61 6.38 6.35 0.85
CA LEU A 61 5.11 5.67 1.13
C LEU A 61 4.04 6.67 1.60
N CYS A 62 2.78 6.38 1.28
CA CYS A 62 1.61 7.00 1.88
C CYS A 62 0.62 5.87 2.21
N ALA A 63 -0.01 5.92 3.38
CA ALA A 63 -1.02 4.96 3.78
C ALA A 63 -2.41 5.60 3.77
N PHE A 64 -3.42 4.80 3.44
CA PHE A 64 -4.81 5.22 3.40
C PHE A 64 -5.74 4.12 3.90
N ARG A 65 -6.86 4.52 4.51
CA ARG A 65 -7.92 3.62 4.99
C ARG A 65 -9.25 4.00 4.35
N PHE A 66 -10.11 3.01 4.08
CA PHE A 66 -11.48 3.32 3.66
C PHE A 66 -12.25 3.95 4.83
N PRO A 67 -13.08 4.99 4.59
CA PRO A 67 -13.86 5.64 5.63
C PRO A 67 -14.74 4.69 6.45
N LEU A 68 -15.20 3.57 5.86
CA LEU A 68 -16.00 2.56 6.56
C LEU A 68 -15.25 1.88 7.73
N PHE A 69 -13.91 1.92 7.70
CA PHE A 69 -13.04 1.34 8.74
C PHE A 69 -12.42 2.40 9.65
N VAL A 70 -12.77 3.67 9.44
CA VAL A 70 -12.44 4.76 10.37
C VAL A 70 -13.67 4.87 11.28
N GLY A 71 -13.57 4.28 12.48
CA GLY A 71 -14.67 4.27 13.47
C GLY A 71 -15.19 5.65 13.82
#